data_AF-Q3Z104-F1
#
_entry.id   AF-Q3Z104-F1
#
_cell.length_a   1.000
_cell.length_b   1.000
_cell.length_c   1.000
_cell.angle_alpha   90.00
_cell.angle_beta   90.00
_cell.angle_gamma   90.00
#
_symmetry.space_group_name_H-M   'P 1'
#
loop_
_entity.id
_entity.type
_entity.pdbx_description
1 polymer ?
#
loop_
_entity_poly.entity_id
_entity_poly.type
_entity_poly.pdbx_seq_one_letter_code
_entity_poly.pdbx_strand_id
1 'polypeptide(L)'
;MAFDGSSDITLKASHVGAFALGKTGSTVANDKAVGWNWSSGAYNATISGASTLIIHFYMGEGSCPAAQFRINYKNGGIFYRSARDGYGFEADWSEFYTTRKPSAGDVGALPLSGGQLNGALGIGTSSALGGNSIVLGDNDTGFKQKGDGNLDVYANNVHVMRFVSGSIQSNKTINITGRVNPSDYGNFDSRYVRDVRLGTRVV
;
A
#
# COMPACT_ATOMS: atom_id res chain seq x y z
N MET A 1 -54.01 20.14 -28.04
CA MET A 1 -54.20 20.88 -29.29
C MET A 1 -53.25 20.29 -30.32
N ALA A 2 -53.74 19.96 -31.51
CA ALA A 2 -52.88 19.52 -32.60
C ALA A 2 -52.00 20.70 -33.06
N PHE A 3 -50.80 20.41 -33.53
CA PHE A 3 -49.94 21.42 -34.15
C PHE A 3 -50.62 21.95 -35.42
N ASP A 4 -50.69 23.27 -35.59
CA ASP A 4 -51.41 23.93 -36.69
C ASP A 4 -50.49 24.53 -37.78
N GLY A 5 -49.18 24.37 -37.66
CA GLY A 5 -48.21 24.82 -38.66
C GLY A 5 -47.97 26.33 -38.72
N SER A 6 -48.60 27.13 -37.84
CA SER A 6 -48.55 28.59 -37.90
C SER A 6 -47.26 29.20 -37.30
N SER A 7 -46.44 28.39 -36.64
CA SER A 7 -45.18 28.81 -35.99
C SER A 7 -44.17 27.67 -35.93
N ASP A 8 -42.90 28.03 -35.73
CA ASP A 8 -41.81 27.05 -35.56
C ASP A 8 -41.96 26.24 -34.27
N ILE A 9 -41.70 24.93 -34.35
CA ILE A 9 -41.60 24.06 -33.18
C ILE A 9 -40.16 24.02 -32.69
N THR A 10 -39.91 24.46 -31.45
CA THR A 10 -38.63 24.24 -30.78
C THR A 10 -38.70 23.03 -29.87
N LEU A 11 -38.04 21.92 -30.25
CA LEU A 11 -37.88 20.75 -29.38
C LEU A 11 -36.57 20.85 -28.58
N LYS A 12 -36.67 20.75 -27.25
CA LYS A 12 -35.51 20.61 -26.36
C LYS A 12 -35.25 19.12 -26.13
N ALA A 13 -34.05 18.77 -25.69
CA ALA A 13 -33.70 17.39 -25.36
C ALA A 13 -34.67 16.74 -24.36
N SER A 14 -35.18 17.55 -23.40
CA SER A 14 -36.21 17.14 -22.44
C SER A 14 -37.56 16.78 -23.08
N HIS A 15 -37.88 17.28 -24.28
CA HIS A 15 -39.15 16.97 -24.96
C HIS A 15 -39.15 15.58 -25.60
N VAL A 16 -37.98 15.00 -25.85
CA VAL A 16 -37.83 13.74 -26.61
C VAL A 16 -37.00 12.69 -25.87
N GLY A 17 -36.63 12.94 -24.61
CA GLY A 17 -35.77 12.04 -23.83
C GLY A 17 -34.34 11.93 -24.35
N ALA A 18 -33.87 12.91 -25.13
CA ALA A 18 -32.50 12.94 -25.62
C ALA A 18 -31.54 13.38 -24.51
N PHE A 19 -30.29 12.94 -24.60
CA PHE A 19 -29.22 13.48 -23.75
C PHE A 19 -29.03 14.97 -24.07
N ALA A 20 -29.01 15.83 -23.04
CA ALA A 20 -28.91 17.27 -23.25
C ALA A 20 -27.62 17.66 -23.97
N LEU A 21 -27.71 18.56 -24.96
CA LEU A 21 -26.57 19.13 -25.69
C LEU A 21 -25.68 20.05 -24.82
N GLY A 22 -26.12 20.37 -23.60
CA GLY A 22 -25.42 21.25 -22.67
C GLY A 22 -25.96 21.10 -21.25
N LYS A 23 -25.97 22.18 -20.48
CA LYS A 23 -26.45 22.17 -19.10
C LYS A 23 -27.93 21.74 -19.02
N THR A 24 -28.20 20.77 -18.16
CA THR A 24 -29.52 20.29 -17.80
C THR A 24 -30.03 21.05 -16.58
N GLY A 25 -31.15 21.75 -16.73
CA GLY A 25 -31.79 22.50 -15.64
C GLY A 25 -30.97 23.67 -15.10
N SER A 26 -31.39 24.18 -13.94
CA SER A 26 -30.68 25.21 -13.18
C SER A 26 -29.48 24.63 -12.42
N THR A 27 -28.62 25.50 -11.87
CA THR A 27 -27.52 25.03 -11.00
C THR A 27 -28.11 24.42 -9.73
N VAL A 28 -27.66 23.22 -9.37
CA VAL A 28 -28.12 22.54 -8.15
C VAL A 28 -27.30 22.98 -6.93
N ALA A 29 -27.91 22.89 -5.74
CA ALA A 29 -27.38 23.49 -4.52
C ALA A 29 -26.06 22.88 -4.02
N ASN A 30 -25.82 21.59 -4.29
CA ASN A 30 -24.61 20.87 -3.91
C ASN A 30 -24.33 19.68 -4.85
N ASP A 31 -23.16 19.08 -4.71
CA ASP A 31 -22.71 17.95 -5.54
C ASP A 31 -23.46 16.62 -5.27
N LYS A 32 -24.32 16.56 -4.25
CA LYS A 32 -25.20 15.42 -3.98
C LYS A 32 -26.65 15.67 -4.42
N ALA A 33 -26.98 16.87 -4.92
CA ALA A 33 -28.36 17.29 -5.19
C ALA A 33 -28.95 16.74 -6.51
N VAL A 34 -28.14 16.25 -7.44
CA VAL A 34 -28.63 15.55 -8.63
C VAL A 34 -29.10 14.16 -8.19
N GLY A 35 -30.42 13.96 -8.16
CA GLY A 35 -31.05 12.69 -7.78
C GLY A 35 -30.68 11.55 -8.73
N TRP A 36 -30.71 10.31 -8.24
CA TRP A 36 -30.36 9.13 -9.03
C TRP A 36 -31.38 8.78 -10.11
N ASN A 37 -32.61 9.23 -9.94
CA ASN A 37 -33.76 9.01 -10.81
C ASN A 37 -34.12 10.25 -11.66
N TRP A 38 -33.17 11.18 -11.79
CA TRP A 38 -33.35 12.35 -12.65
C TRP A 38 -33.07 11.98 -14.11
N SER A 39 -33.50 12.84 -15.04
CA SER A 39 -33.19 12.63 -16.46
C SER A 39 -31.67 12.59 -16.70
N SER A 40 -31.23 11.75 -17.63
CA SER A 40 -29.84 11.77 -18.08
C SER A 40 -29.43 13.16 -18.58
N GLY A 41 -28.22 13.61 -18.25
CA GLY A 41 -27.74 14.92 -18.67
C GLY A 41 -26.50 15.42 -17.94
N ALA A 42 -26.08 16.64 -18.30
CA ALA A 42 -24.96 17.35 -17.69
C ALA A 42 -25.47 18.44 -16.73
N TYR A 43 -25.19 18.29 -15.44
CA TYR A 43 -25.65 19.20 -14.38
C TYR A 43 -24.50 20.06 -13.87
N ASN A 44 -24.80 21.31 -13.51
CA ASN A 44 -23.88 22.17 -12.80
C ASN A 44 -24.23 22.16 -11.31
N ALA A 45 -23.30 21.79 -10.44
CA ALA A 45 -23.50 21.75 -8.99
C ALA A 45 -22.60 22.74 -8.28
N THR A 46 -23.17 23.52 -7.36
CA THR A 46 -22.38 24.40 -6.48
C THR A 46 -21.57 23.54 -5.51
N ILE A 47 -20.32 23.90 -5.28
CA ILE A 47 -19.49 23.38 -4.18
C ILE A 47 -18.92 24.59 -3.42
N SER A 48 -18.35 24.39 -2.23
CA SER A 48 -17.81 25.50 -1.44
C SER A 48 -16.84 26.37 -2.25
N GLY A 49 -17.25 27.60 -2.58
CA GLY A 49 -16.48 28.57 -3.37
C GLY A 49 -16.31 28.28 -4.88
N ALA A 50 -16.96 27.24 -5.43
CA ALA A 50 -16.81 26.88 -6.85
C ALA A 50 -18.04 26.12 -7.40
N SER A 51 -17.89 25.53 -8.60
CA SER A 51 -18.87 24.60 -9.16
C SER A 51 -18.18 23.39 -9.80
N THR A 52 -18.94 22.30 -9.97
CA THR A 52 -18.47 21.05 -10.57
C THR A 52 -19.47 20.54 -11.60
N LEU A 53 -18.96 19.84 -12.61
CA LEU A 53 -19.78 19.20 -13.63
C LEU A 53 -20.18 17.80 -13.12
N ILE A 54 -21.48 17.51 -13.13
CA ILE A 54 -22.01 16.16 -12.90
C ILE A 54 -22.59 15.63 -14.21
N ILE A 55 -22.00 14.58 -14.75
CA ILE A 55 -22.57 13.81 -15.86
C ILE A 55 -23.39 12.69 -15.25
N HIS A 56 -24.69 12.69 -15.49
CA HIS A 56 -25.62 11.71 -14.97
C HIS A 56 -26.19 10.85 -16.09
N PHE A 57 -26.05 9.54 -15.94
CA PHE A 57 -26.71 8.55 -16.77
C PHE A 57 -27.76 7.84 -15.93
N TYR A 58 -28.98 7.78 -16.45
CA TYR A 58 -30.13 7.11 -15.85
C TYR A 58 -30.83 6.30 -16.95
N MET A 59 -30.86 4.98 -16.77
CA MET A 59 -31.57 4.03 -17.63
C MET A 59 -32.89 3.54 -17.01
N GLY A 60 -33.07 3.71 -15.70
CA GLY A 60 -34.34 3.44 -15.00
C GLY A 60 -34.66 1.97 -14.75
N GLU A 61 -33.77 1.05 -15.08
CA GLU A 61 -33.96 -0.39 -14.91
C GLU A 61 -32.66 -1.10 -14.50
N GLY A 62 -32.78 -2.36 -14.09
CA GLY A 62 -31.65 -3.18 -13.65
C GLY A 62 -31.12 -2.84 -12.25
N SER A 63 -30.13 -3.61 -11.79
CA SER A 63 -29.54 -3.41 -10.45
C SER A 63 -28.62 -2.20 -10.35
N CYS A 64 -28.19 -1.64 -11.48
CA CYS A 64 -27.46 -0.38 -11.56
C CYS A 64 -28.20 0.56 -12.52
N PRO A 65 -29.32 1.17 -12.11
CA PRO A 65 -30.15 1.97 -13.01
C PRO A 65 -29.57 3.36 -13.29
N ALA A 66 -28.55 3.76 -12.53
CA ALA A 66 -27.94 5.07 -12.69
C ALA A 66 -26.46 5.10 -12.32
N ALA A 67 -25.70 5.91 -13.03
CA ALA A 67 -24.32 6.25 -12.71
C ALA A 67 -24.13 7.77 -12.79
N GLN A 68 -23.24 8.29 -11.96
CA GLN A 68 -22.81 9.67 -12.04
C GLN A 68 -21.29 9.78 -12.08
N PHE A 69 -20.81 10.75 -12.85
CA PHE A 69 -19.44 11.21 -12.84
C PHE A 69 -19.39 12.67 -12.38
N ARG A 70 -18.58 12.99 -11.37
CA ARG A 70 -18.32 14.36 -10.92
C ARG A 70 -16.92 14.77 -11.36
N ILE A 71 -16.83 15.84 -12.15
CA ILE A 71 -15.58 16.33 -12.73
C ILE A 71 -15.31 17.74 -12.20
N ASN A 72 -14.26 17.87 -11.39
CA ASN A 72 -13.87 19.15 -10.81
C ASN A 72 -13.04 19.99 -11.79
N TYR A 73 -13.20 21.31 -11.72
CA TYR A 73 -12.45 22.28 -12.52
C TYR A 73 -10.92 22.10 -12.38
N LYS A 74 -10.16 22.50 -13.40
CA LYS A 74 -8.68 22.45 -13.43
C LYS A 74 -8.10 21.06 -13.09
N ASN A 75 -8.75 19.98 -13.53
CA ASN A 75 -8.34 18.60 -13.23
C ASN A 75 -8.31 18.31 -11.71
N GLY A 76 -9.19 18.95 -10.94
CA GLY A 76 -9.29 18.81 -9.47
C GLY A 76 -9.87 17.47 -8.99
N GLY A 77 -9.83 16.43 -9.82
CA GLY A 77 -10.38 15.10 -9.56
C GLY A 77 -11.57 14.74 -10.44
N ILE A 78 -11.67 13.45 -10.75
CA ILE A 78 -12.81 12.81 -11.41
C ILE A 78 -13.34 11.76 -10.44
N PHE A 79 -14.64 11.77 -10.17
CA PHE A 79 -15.25 10.86 -9.20
C PHE A 79 -16.43 10.15 -9.85
N TYR A 80 -16.79 8.98 -9.34
CA TYR A 80 -18.00 8.28 -9.70
C TYR A 80 -18.79 7.81 -8.48
N ARG A 81 -20.07 7.53 -8.72
CA ARG A 81 -20.93 6.73 -7.85
C ARG A 81 -22.04 6.10 -8.70
N SER A 82 -22.62 5.02 -8.22
CA SER A 82 -23.70 4.30 -8.87
C SER A 82 -24.88 4.11 -7.94
N ALA A 83 -26.07 4.05 -8.52
CA ALA A 83 -27.27 3.68 -7.79
C ALA A 83 -27.42 2.16 -7.72
N ARG A 84 -28.09 1.65 -6.68
CA ARG A 84 -28.49 0.25 -6.56
C ARG A 84 -30.00 0.11 -6.62
N ASP A 85 -30.48 -0.75 -7.51
CA ASP A 85 -31.89 -1.12 -7.68
C ASP A 85 -32.81 0.13 -7.57
N GLY A 86 -33.92 0.05 -6.83
CA GLY A 86 -34.80 1.20 -6.53
C GLY A 86 -34.36 2.08 -5.34
N TYR A 87 -33.18 1.83 -4.74
CA TYR A 87 -32.74 2.49 -3.50
C TYR A 87 -31.98 3.81 -3.77
N GLY A 88 -31.30 3.91 -4.91
CA GLY A 88 -30.49 5.07 -5.26
C GLY A 88 -29.02 4.93 -4.87
N PHE A 89 -28.34 6.06 -4.64
CA PHE A 89 -26.92 6.08 -4.30
C PHE A 89 -26.70 5.62 -2.85
N GLU A 90 -26.16 4.42 -2.67
CA GLU A 90 -25.84 3.88 -1.34
C GLU A 90 -24.41 4.18 -0.91
N ALA A 91 -23.51 4.38 -1.87
CA ALA A 91 -22.13 4.77 -1.63
C ALA A 91 -21.91 6.25 -2.02
N ASP A 92 -21.01 6.89 -1.29
CA ASP A 92 -20.52 8.23 -1.62
C ASP A 92 -19.56 8.21 -2.83
N TRP A 93 -19.16 9.40 -3.27
CA TRP A 93 -18.24 9.58 -4.38
C TRP A 93 -16.91 8.84 -4.17
N SER A 94 -16.48 8.10 -5.19
CA SER A 94 -15.18 7.43 -5.28
C SER A 94 -14.32 8.09 -6.36
N GLU A 95 -13.06 8.41 -6.07
CA GLU A 95 -12.16 9.10 -7.01
C GLU A 95 -11.52 8.12 -8.02
N PHE A 96 -11.43 8.52 -9.29
CA PHE A 96 -10.51 7.91 -10.24
C PHE A 96 -9.13 8.52 -10.07
N TYR A 97 -8.16 7.70 -9.68
CA TYR A 97 -6.77 8.15 -9.54
C TYR A 97 -6.12 8.38 -10.91
N THR A 98 -5.63 9.60 -11.11
CA THR A 98 -4.89 10.03 -12.30
C THR A 98 -3.48 10.46 -11.88
N THR A 99 -3.07 11.71 -12.14
CA THR A 99 -1.87 12.30 -11.54
C THR A 99 -2.03 12.50 -10.03
N ARG A 100 -3.27 12.51 -9.54
CA ARG A 100 -3.66 12.52 -8.12
C ARG A 100 -3.63 11.10 -7.54
N LYS A 101 -2.47 10.46 -7.59
CA LYS A 101 -2.29 9.08 -7.11
C LYS A 101 -2.38 8.99 -5.57
N PRO A 102 -2.84 7.86 -5.01
CA PRO A 102 -2.80 7.63 -3.57
C PRO A 102 -1.36 7.60 -3.07
N SER A 103 -1.15 7.96 -1.81
CA SER A 103 0.14 7.79 -1.13
C SER A 103 0.41 6.31 -0.83
N ALA A 104 1.66 5.99 -0.51
CA ALA A 104 2.01 4.65 -0.05
C ALA A 104 1.20 4.25 1.21
N GLY A 105 0.94 5.22 2.11
CA GLY A 105 0.10 4.98 3.29
C GLY A 105 -1.35 4.64 2.94
N ASP A 106 -1.94 5.31 1.95
CA ASP A 106 -3.32 5.07 1.52
C ASP A 106 -3.53 3.65 0.96
N VAL A 107 -2.47 3.03 0.43
CA VAL A 107 -2.52 1.67 -0.15
C VAL A 107 -1.77 0.61 0.67
N GLY A 108 -1.28 0.96 1.86
CA GLY A 108 -0.53 0.04 2.73
C GLY A 108 0.84 -0.40 2.19
N ALA A 109 1.47 0.42 1.33
CA ALA A 109 2.81 0.18 0.80
C ALA A 109 3.91 0.85 1.65
N LEU A 110 5.14 0.33 1.58
CA LEU A 110 6.31 0.97 2.17
C LEU A 110 6.77 2.18 1.31
N PRO A 111 6.94 3.39 1.87
CA PRO A 111 7.38 4.55 1.09
C PRO A 111 8.82 4.44 0.58
N LEU A 112 9.13 5.10 -0.55
CA LEU A 112 10.50 5.19 -1.10
C LEU A 112 11.48 5.94 -0.20
N SER A 113 10.98 6.84 0.66
CA SER A 113 11.77 7.51 1.69
C SER A 113 12.14 6.60 2.87
N GLY A 114 11.75 5.32 2.82
CA GLY A 114 11.85 4.37 3.92
C GLY A 114 10.62 4.39 4.82
N GLY A 115 10.64 3.52 5.83
CA GLY A 115 9.58 3.35 6.81
C GLY A 115 9.86 2.17 7.73
N GLN A 116 8.91 1.88 8.62
CA GLN A 116 8.99 0.75 9.53
C GLN A 116 8.17 -0.43 9.00
N LEU A 117 8.76 -1.62 9.04
CA LEU A 117 8.01 -2.88 8.93
C LEU A 117 7.76 -3.40 10.35
N ASN A 118 6.49 -3.57 10.73
CA ASN A 118 6.09 -4.11 12.04
C ASN A 118 6.07 -5.66 12.08
N GLY A 119 6.60 -6.29 11.03
CA GLY A 119 6.69 -7.74 10.88
C GLY A 119 7.96 -8.13 10.12
N ALA A 120 8.06 -9.41 9.79
CA ALA A 120 9.23 -9.95 9.10
C ALA A 120 9.29 -9.52 7.63
N LEU A 121 10.50 -9.34 7.12
CA LEU A 121 10.77 -9.20 5.69
C LEU A 121 11.23 -10.55 5.13
N GLY A 122 10.45 -11.15 4.24
CA GLY A 122 10.87 -12.35 3.52
C GLY A 122 11.29 -12.03 2.09
N ILE A 123 12.45 -12.53 1.67
CA ILE A 123 12.95 -12.38 0.29
C ILE A 123 12.78 -13.72 -0.44
N GLY A 124 11.87 -13.74 -1.41
CA GLY A 124 11.52 -14.95 -2.17
C GLY A 124 10.58 -15.91 -1.43
N THR A 125 10.10 -15.55 -0.24
CA THR A 125 9.33 -16.42 0.67
C THR A 125 8.69 -15.60 1.79
N SER A 126 7.80 -16.20 2.59
CA SER A 126 7.32 -15.62 3.86
C SER A 126 8.17 -16.12 5.03
N SER A 127 8.49 -15.27 6.00
CA SER A 127 9.29 -15.66 7.17
C SER A 127 8.51 -16.57 8.13
N ALA A 128 9.06 -17.76 8.39
CA ALA A 128 8.67 -18.64 9.50
C ALA A 128 9.46 -18.31 10.79
N LEU A 129 10.53 -17.52 10.72
CA LEU A 129 11.23 -17.04 11.91
C LEU A 129 10.33 -16.13 12.75
N GLY A 130 9.41 -15.38 12.13
CA GLY A 130 8.45 -14.48 12.79
C GLY A 130 9.09 -13.23 13.42
N GLY A 131 8.26 -12.35 13.98
CA GLY A 131 8.69 -11.09 14.62
C GLY A 131 9.60 -10.23 13.71
N ASN A 132 10.53 -9.51 14.32
CA ASN A 132 11.52 -8.69 13.61
C ASN A 132 12.63 -9.58 13.02
N SER A 133 12.41 -10.06 11.79
CA SER A 133 13.35 -10.94 11.09
C SER A 133 13.44 -10.63 9.60
N ILE A 134 14.55 -11.06 9.01
CA ILE A 134 14.78 -11.10 7.56
C ILE A 134 15.08 -12.55 7.20
N VAL A 135 14.37 -13.15 6.23
CA VAL A 135 14.68 -14.48 5.68
C VAL A 135 15.01 -14.41 4.20
N LEU A 136 15.88 -15.31 3.72
CA LEU A 136 16.51 -15.22 2.41
C LEU A 136 16.40 -16.55 1.64
N GLY A 137 15.56 -16.60 0.61
CA GLY A 137 15.44 -17.75 -0.29
C GLY A 137 14.64 -18.93 0.24
N ASP A 138 14.60 -19.13 1.56
CA ASP A 138 13.72 -20.05 2.27
C ASP A 138 13.05 -19.34 3.46
N ASN A 139 12.12 -20.02 4.15
CA ASN A 139 11.34 -19.39 5.22
C ASN A 139 12.01 -19.39 6.61
N ASP A 140 13.19 -20.00 6.78
CA ASP A 140 13.77 -20.24 8.10
C ASP A 140 15.31 -20.08 8.18
N THR A 141 15.93 -19.52 7.14
CA THR A 141 17.33 -19.05 7.09
C THR A 141 17.37 -17.53 7.00
N GLY A 142 18.11 -16.88 7.91
CA GLY A 142 18.29 -15.43 7.90
C GLY A 142 18.67 -14.82 9.26
N PHE A 143 18.21 -13.60 9.51
CA PHE A 143 18.52 -12.82 10.72
C PHE A 143 17.28 -12.57 11.55
N LYS A 144 17.38 -12.65 12.88
CA LYS A 144 16.26 -12.38 13.79
C LYS A 144 16.72 -11.59 15.01
N GLN A 145 16.04 -10.49 15.29
CA GLN A 145 16.24 -9.76 16.55
C GLN A 145 15.65 -10.57 17.72
N LYS A 146 16.41 -10.69 18.81
CA LYS A 146 15.98 -11.39 20.04
C LYS A 146 15.86 -10.49 21.27
N GLY A 147 16.09 -9.19 21.11
CA GLY A 147 16.10 -8.21 22.18
C GLY A 147 17.09 -7.11 21.87
N ASP A 148 17.15 -6.12 22.76
CA ASP A 148 18.08 -5.00 22.62
C ASP A 148 19.54 -5.50 22.49
N GLY A 149 20.21 -5.10 21.41
CA GLY A 149 21.59 -5.50 21.11
C GLY A 149 21.82 -6.96 20.72
N ASN A 150 20.77 -7.80 20.64
CA ASN A 150 20.91 -9.24 20.34
C ASN A 150 20.38 -9.58 18.93
N LEU A 151 21.30 -9.90 18.02
CA LEU A 151 20.99 -10.33 16.65
C LEU A 151 21.39 -11.79 16.45
N ASP A 152 20.41 -12.65 16.18
CA ASP A 152 20.62 -14.07 15.90
C ASP A 152 20.68 -14.32 14.39
N VAL A 153 21.53 -15.28 13.99
CA VAL A 153 21.60 -15.85 12.65
C VAL A 153 21.01 -17.26 12.69
N TYR A 154 20.07 -17.51 11.80
CA TYR A 154 19.41 -18.79 11.62
C TYR A 154 19.76 -19.40 10.27
N ALA A 155 19.88 -20.73 10.22
CA ALA A 155 19.94 -21.51 8.99
C ALA A 155 19.09 -22.76 9.14
N ASN A 156 18.10 -22.94 8.27
CA ASN A 156 17.16 -24.07 8.31
C ASN A 156 16.55 -24.26 9.71
N ASN A 157 16.01 -23.18 10.28
CA ASN A 157 15.43 -23.11 11.62
C ASN A 157 16.41 -23.38 12.79
N VAL A 158 17.72 -23.39 12.54
CA VAL A 158 18.75 -23.58 13.58
C VAL A 158 19.47 -22.27 13.88
N HIS A 159 19.50 -21.86 15.15
CA HIS A 159 20.28 -20.70 15.60
C HIS A 159 21.78 -21.02 15.61
N VAL A 160 22.53 -20.51 14.63
CA VAL A 160 23.94 -20.87 14.41
C VAL A 160 24.94 -19.88 15.02
N MET A 161 24.57 -18.61 15.13
CA MET A 161 25.45 -17.54 15.63
C MET A 161 24.63 -16.39 16.22
N ARG A 162 25.16 -15.74 17.27
CA ARG A 162 24.61 -14.52 17.86
C ARG A 162 25.65 -13.41 17.90
N PHE A 163 25.24 -12.21 17.51
CA PHE A 163 25.95 -10.96 17.76
C PHE A 163 25.35 -10.29 18.99
N VAL A 164 26.20 -9.93 19.95
CA VAL A 164 25.86 -9.06 21.09
C VAL A 164 26.89 -7.93 21.18
N SER A 165 26.61 -6.90 21.97
CA SER A 165 27.48 -5.72 22.09
C SER A 165 28.94 -6.02 22.45
N GLY A 166 29.18 -7.04 23.27
CA GLY A 166 30.52 -7.37 23.77
C GLY A 166 31.19 -8.60 23.15
N SER A 167 30.49 -9.39 22.32
CA SER A 167 31.04 -10.63 21.78
C SER A 167 30.25 -11.16 20.59
N ILE A 168 30.84 -12.13 19.88
CA ILE A 168 30.13 -12.97 18.92
C ILE A 168 30.13 -14.39 19.50
N GLN A 169 28.94 -14.99 19.60
CA GLN A 169 28.74 -16.32 20.15
C GLN A 169 28.40 -17.28 19.01
N SER A 170 29.26 -18.28 18.79
CA SER A 170 28.97 -19.35 17.83
C SER A 170 28.36 -20.54 18.54
N ASN A 171 27.19 -21.02 18.07
CA ASN A 171 26.56 -22.26 18.56
C ASN A 171 26.99 -23.49 17.76
N LYS A 172 27.78 -23.28 16.72
CA LYS A 172 28.35 -24.29 15.83
C LYS A 172 29.86 -24.14 15.78
N THR A 173 30.57 -25.18 15.35
CA THR A 173 32.01 -25.09 15.08
C THR A 173 32.27 -24.02 14.01
N ILE A 174 33.30 -23.20 14.23
CA ILE A 174 33.76 -22.26 13.20
C ILE A 174 34.84 -22.96 12.38
N ASN A 175 34.59 -23.15 11.09
CA ASN A 175 35.60 -23.66 10.16
C ASN A 175 36.44 -22.49 9.66
N ILE A 176 37.75 -22.56 9.83
CA ILE A 176 38.67 -21.47 9.52
C ILE A 176 39.74 -22.01 8.56
N THR A 177 39.77 -21.49 7.33
CA THR A 177 40.75 -21.89 6.30
C THR A 177 42.17 -21.38 6.62
N GLY A 178 42.29 -20.34 7.46
CA GLY A 178 43.56 -19.71 7.83
C GLY A 178 43.91 -19.83 9.32
N ARG A 179 44.81 -18.95 9.78
CA ARG A 179 45.23 -18.89 11.19
C ARG A 179 44.25 -18.09 12.04
N VAL A 180 44.03 -18.55 13.27
CA VAL A 180 43.44 -17.73 14.35
C VAL A 180 44.57 -17.09 15.14
N ASN A 181 44.48 -15.77 15.37
CA ASN A 181 45.45 -15.03 16.20
C ASN A 181 44.75 -14.37 17.40
N PRO A 182 44.59 -15.10 18.52
CA PRO A 182 44.08 -14.52 19.76
C PRO A 182 44.93 -13.34 20.25
N SER A 183 44.30 -12.35 20.89
CA SER A 183 45.01 -11.28 21.61
C SER A 183 45.64 -11.77 22.91
N ASP A 184 45.16 -12.90 23.44
CA ASP A 184 45.65 -13.58 24.62
C ASP A 184 45.68 -15.09 24.35
N TYR A 185 46.84 -15.71 24.54
CA TYR A 185 47.06 -17.16 24.39
C TYR A 185 47.04 -17.91 25.73
N GLY A 186 46.78 -17.24 26.86
CA GLY A 186 46.87 -17.83 28.20
C GLY A 186 46.05 -19.11 28.40
N ASN A 187 44.89 -19.22 27.74
CA ASN A 187 44.05 -20.43 27.76
C ASN A 187 44.61 -21.60 26.93
N PHE A 188 45.49 -21.34 25.95
CA PHE A 188 46.21 -22.36 25.18
C PHE A 188 47.53 -22.71 25.85
N ASP A 189 48.30 -21.70 26.21
CA ASP A 189 49.65 -21.83 26.74
C ASP A 189 49.71 -22.53 28.12
N SER A 190 48.59 -22.57 28.85
CA SER A 190 48.46 -23.29 30.12
C SER A 190 48.22 -24.80 29.94
N ARG A 191 47.94 -25.25 28.71
CA ARG A 191 47.64 -26.67 28.41
C ARG A 191 48.81 -27.43 27.81
N TYR A 192 49.84 -26.73 27.35
CA TYR A 192 50.96 -27.32 26.63
C TYR A 192 52.30 -26.93 27.27
N VAL A 193 53.24 -27.87 27.32
CA VAL A 193 54.62 -27.61 27.73
C VAL A 193 55.27 -26.70 26.69
N ARG A 194 55.78 -25.55 27.13
CA ARG A 194 56.38 -24.55 26.24
C ARG A 194 57.85 -24.84 25.91
N ASP A 195 58.56 -25.52 26.81
CA ASP A 195 59.97 -25.87 26.66
C ASP A 195 60.34 -27.08 27.55
N VAL A 196 61.27 -27.92 27.09
CA VAL A 196 61.89 -29.01 27.86
C VAL A 196 63.40 -28.96 27.62
N ARG A 197 64.17 -28.78 28.69
CA ARG A 197 65.63 -28.67 28.61
C ARG A 197 66.34 -29.41 29.74
N LEU A 198 67.53 -29.91 29.43
CA LEU A 198 68.44 -30.43 30.44
C LEU A 198 69.06 -29.27 31.23
N GLY A 199 69.07 -29.41 32.56
CA GLY A 199 69.71 -28.45 33.44
C GLY A 199 71.24 -28.53 33.39
N THR A 200 71.90 -27.64 34.12
CA THR A 200 73.36 -27.65 34.25
C THR A 200 73.86 -28.99 34.79
N ARG A 201 74.88 -29.57 34.16
CA ARG A 201 75.53 -30.81 34.62
C ARG A 201 76.19 -30.56 35.97
N VAL A 202 75.80 -31.31 36.98
CA VAL A 202 76.50 -31.35 38.28
C VAL A 202 77.72 -32.26 38.12
N VAL A 203 78.92 -31.73 38.36
CA VAL A 203 80.21 -32.45 38.39
C VAL A 203 80.65 -32.69 39.80
#